data_AF-A0A2V6B625-F1
#
_entry.id   AF-A0A2V6B625-F1
#
_cell.length_a   1.000
_cell.length_b   1.000
_cell.length_c   1.000
_cell.angle_alpha   90.00
_cell.angle_beta   90.00
_cell.angle_gamma   90.00
#
_symmetry.space_group_name_H-M   'P 1'
#
loop_
_entity.id
_entity.type
_entity.pdbx_description
1 polymer ?
#
loop_
_entity_poly.entity_id
_entity_poly.type
_entity_poly.pdbx_seq_one_letter_code
_entity_poly.pdbx_strand_id
1 'polypeptide(L)'
;MASAGNDRAAAIMHDVQDYHISPTEAAKIANAAGVKLLVFYHLMPAPDAFLTRRLFAHGVNDVRKGNWAIAEDGSLYTLPLGSSEVQIGRVRY
;
A
#
# COMPACT_ATOMS: atom_id res chain seq x y z
N MET A 1 13.23 20.28 -18.32
CA MET A 1 13.83 20.42 -16.97
C MET A 1 15.05 19.53 -16.94
N ALA A 2 16.22 20.07 -16.65
CA ALA A 2 17.50 19.36 -16.70
C ALA A 2 17.46 18.13 -15.78
N SER A 3 17.81 16.95 -16.30
CA SER A 3 18.03 15.77 -15.48
C SER A 3 19.14 16.10 -14.48
N ALA A 4 18.89 15.83 -13.20
CA ALA A 4 19.89 16.02 -12.16
C ALA A 4 20.97 14.92 -12.25
N GLY A 5 21.69 14.83 -13.38
CA GLY A 5 22.87 13.98 -13.60
C GLY A 5 22.75 12.49 -13.23
N ASN A 6 21.53 11.96 -13.06
CA ASN A 6 21.30 10.63 -12.52
C ASN A 6 20.31 9.85 -13.40
N ASP A 7 20.67 9.72 -14.68
CA ASP A 7 19.86 9.07 -15.72
C ASP A 7 19.53 7.62 -15.34
N ARG A 8 20.40 6.96 -14.57
CA ARG A 8 20.14 5.61 -14.04
C ARG A 8 18.99 5.58 -13.03
N ALA A 9 18.96 6.49 -12.06
CA ALA A 9 17.85 6.54 -11.11
C ALA A 9 16.54 6.91 -11.80
N ALA A 10 16.59 7.80 -12.80
CA ALA A 10 15.41 8.12 -13.61
C ALA A 10 14.88 6.90 -14.37
N ALA A 11 15.76 6.11 -15.00
CA ALA A 11 15.39 4.86 -15.65
C ALA A 11 14.76 3.86 -14.67
N ILE A 12 15.38 3.63 -13.51
CA ILE A 12 14.84 2.74 -12.49
C ILE A 12 13.44 3.18 -12.03
N MET A 13 13.24 4.48 -11.78
CA MET A 13 11.95 5.01 -11.32
C MET A 13 10.88 5.03 -12.43
N HIS A 14 11.30 5.00 -13.69
CA HIS A 14 10.41 4.79 -14.82
C HIS A 14 9.99 3.31 -14.87
N ASP A 15 10.97 2.40 -14.95
CA ASP A 15 10.75 0.97 -15.17
C ASP A 15 10.03 0.29 -14.00
N VAL A 16 10.23 0.78 -12.77
CA VAL A 16 9.58 0.22 -11.56
C VAL A 16 8.05 0.18 -11.69
N GLN A 17 7.47 1.05 -12.50
CA GLN A 17 6.02 1.14 -12.70
C GLN A 17 5.45 -0.03 -13.51
N ASP A 18 6.26 -0.68 -14.37
CA ASP A 18 5.79 -1.74 -15.27
C ASP A 18 5.55 -3.08 -14.54
N TYR A 19 6.27 -3.31 -13.46
CA TYR A 19 6.23 -4.57 -12.70
C TYR A 19 5.76 -4.40 -11.25
N HIS A 20 5.35 -3.19 -10.86
CA HIS A 20 4.67 -2.93 -9.60
C HIS A 20 3.21 -2.61 -9.82
N ILE A 21 2.41 -2.88 -8.79
CA ILE A 21 0.99 -2.60 -8.79
C ILE A 21 0.72 -1.19 -8.22
N SER A 22 -0.17 -0.43 -8.86
CA SER A 22 -0.63 0.82 -8.27
C SER A 22 -1.61 0.56 -7.10
N PRO A 23 -1.72 1.47 -6.12
CA PRO A 23 -2.67 1.33 -5.02
C PRO A 23 -4.13 1.17 -5.46
N THR A 24 -4.51 1.84 -6.56
CA THR A 24 -5.87 1.72 -7.11
C THR A 24 -6.12 0.37 -7.81
N GLU A 25 -5.12 -0.22 -8.45
CA GLU A 25 -5.23 -1.56 -9.04
C GLU A 25 -5.33 -2.63 -7.97
N ALA A 26 -4.50 -2.54 -6.92
CA ALA A 26 -4.61 -3.42 -5.76
C ALA A 26 -5.99 -3.32 -5.09
N ALA A 27 -6.56 -2.11 -5.01
CA ALA A 27 -7.93 -1.89 -4.54
C ALA A 27 -8.99 -2.56 -5.44
N LYS A 28 -8.85 -2.47 -6.78
CA LYS A 28 -9.74 -3.14 -7.73
C LYS A 28 -9.69 -4.66 -7.55
N ILE A 29 -8.49 -5.23 -7.45
CA ILE A 29 -8.27 -6.66 -7.23
C ILE A 29 -8.86 -7.11 -5.90
N ALA A 30 -8.62 -6.36 -4.82
CA ALA A 30 -9.19 -6.65 -3.50
C ALA A 30 -10.72 -6.68 -3.52
N ASN A 31 -11.36 -5.76 -4.25
CA ASN A 31 -12.80 -5.76 -4.42
C ASN A 31 -13.28 -6.98 -5.23
N ALA A 32 -12.62 -7.29 -6.35
CA ALA A 32 -12.96 -8.43 -7.19
C ALA A 32 -12.81 -9.78 -6.45
N ALA A 33 -11.78 -9.89 -5.60
CA ALA A 33 -11.53 -11.07 -4.78
C ALA A 33 -12.43 -11.15 -3.53
N GLY A 34 -13.19 -10.09 -3.21
CA GLY A 34 -14.05 -10.06 -2.04
C GLY A 34 -13.30 -10.13 -0.71
N VAL A 35 -12.04 -9.68 -0.65
CA VAL A 35 -11.26 -9.73 0.59
C VAL A 35 -11.80 -8.73 1.62
N LYS A 36 -11.71 -9.11 2.90
CA LYS A 36 -12.21 -8.28 4.01
C LYS A 36 -11.32 -7.09 4.32
N LEU A 37 -10.01 -7.23 4.17
CA LEU A 37 -9.03 -6.19 4.42
C LEU A 37 -7.97 -6.20 3.30
N LEU A 38 -7.66 -5.03 2.77
CA LEU A 38 -6.50 -4.80 1.91
C LEU A 38 -5.42 -4.08 2.72
N VAL A 39 -4.21 -4.62 2.76
CA VAL A 39 -3.09 -3.98 3.45
C VAL A 39 -1.98 -3.68 2.46
N PHE A 40 -1.64 -2.40 2.30
CA PHE A 40 -0.52 -1.96 1.49
C PHE A 40 0.78 -2.09 2.29
N TYR A 41 1.76 -2.77 1.71
CA TYR A 41 3.13 -2.86 2.20
C TYR A 41 4.10 -2.72 1.02
N HIS A 42 5.41 -2.60 1.27
CA HIS A 42 6.43 -2.44 0.23
C HIS A 42 6.27 -1.15 -0.62
N LEU A 43 6.07 -0.03 0.06
CA LEU A 43 5.94 1.29 -0.57
C LEU A 43 7.32 1.93 -0.76
N MET A 44 7.64 2.35 -2.00
CA MET A 44 8.92 2.96 -2.34
C MET A 44 8.72 4.30 -3.08
N PRO A 45 9.37 5.39 -2.63
CA PRO A 45 10.14 5.51 -1.38
C PRO A 45 9.26 5.33 -0.13
N ALA A 46 9.87 4.93 0.99
CA ALA A 46 9.15 4.69 2.24
C ALA A 46 8.35 5.94 2.68
N PRO A 47 7.03 5.84 2.84
CA PRO A 47 6.21 7.00 3.19
C PRO A 47 6.17 7.18 4.70
N ASP A 48 7.27 7.63 5.29
CA ASP A 48 7.33 7.81 6.75
C ASP A 48 6.47 8.99 7.21
N ALA A 49 6.36 10.02 6.37
CA ALA A 49 5.54 11.18 6.64
C ALA A 49 4.05 10.95 6.35
N PHE A 50 3.18 11.58 7.13
CA PHE A 50 1.73 11.54 6.91
C PHE A 50 1.32 11.96 5.48
N LEU A 51 1.96 13.02 4.95
CA LEU A 51 1.63 13.52 3.62
C LEU A 51 1.98 12.51 2.52
N THR A 52 3.13 11.85 2.60
CA THR A 52 3.53 10.85 1.60
C THR A 52 2.62 9.63 1.65
N ARG A 53 2.19 9.17 2.83
CA ARG A 53 1.18 8.12 2.98
C ARG A 53 -0.14 8.50 2.31
N ARG A 54 -0.58 9.75 2.48
CA ARG A 54 -1.81 10.25 1.86
C ARG A 54 -1.69 10.31 0.34
N LEU A 55 -0.53 10.67 -0.19
CA LEU A 55 -0.27 10.66 -1.63
C LEU A 55 -0.28 9.24 -2.20
N PHE A 56 0.33 8.26 -1.53
CA PHE A 56 0.23 6.85 -1.94
C PHE A 56 -1.22 6.34 -1.92
N ALA A 57 -2.01 6.71 -0.92
CA ALA A 57 -3.40 6.30 -0.83
C ALA A 57 -4.36 7.08 -1.76
N HIS A 58 -3.84 8.00 -2.58
CA HIS A 58 -4.66 8.80 -3.48
C HIS A 58 -5.46 7.91 -4.44
N GLY A 59 -6.76 8.20 -4.58
CA GLY A 59 -7.68 7.43 -5.44
C GLY A 59 -8.12 6.06 -4.89
N VAL A 60 -7.47 5.53 -3.84
CA VAL A 60 -7.86 4.23 -3.26
C VAL A 60 -9.30 4.27 -2.76
N ASN A 61 -9.69 5.34 -2.09
CA ASN A 61 -11.06 5.52 -1.57
C ASN A 61 -12.11 5.70 -2.68
N ASP A 62 -11.73 6.02 -3.91
CA ASP A 62 -12.67 6.09 -5.03
C ASP A 62 -12.99 4.69 -5.57
N VAL A 63 -12.04 3.76 -5.43
CA VAL A 63 -12.19 2.36 -5.83
C VAL A 63 -12.75 1.49 -4.71
N ARG A 64 -12.22 1.60 -3.49
CA ARG A 64 -12.57 0.76 -2.33
C ARG A 64 -12.93 1.65 -1.15
N LYS A 65 -14.20 1.65 -0.78
CA LYS A 65 -14.73 2.43 0.36
C LYS A 65 -14.38 1.74 1.68
N GLY A 66 -13.31 2.20 2.33
CA GLY A 66 -12.86 1.67 3.62
C GLY A 66 -12.28 0.26 3.55
N ASN A 67 -12.03 -0.37 4.70
CA ASN A 67 -11.48 -1.73 4.81
C ASN A 67 -10.15 -1.92 4.06
N TRP A 68 -9.28 -0.92 4.17
CA TRP A 68 -7.89 -0.97 3.77
C TRP A 68 -7.00 -0.22 4.75
N ALA A 69 -5.71 -0.57 4.80
CA ALA A 69 -4.70 0.09 5.64
C ALA A 69 -3.35 0.16 4.92
N ILE A 70 -2.49 1.08 5.35
CA ILE A 70 -1.05 1.05 5.02
C ILE A 70 -0.34 0.45 6.23
N ALA A 71 0.43 -0.61 6.01
CA ALA A 71 1.20 -1.26 7.06
C ALA A 71 2.28 -0.32 7.61
N GLU A 72 2.52 -0.45 8.90
CA GLU A 72 3.68 0.08 9.61
C GLU A 72 4.51 -1.07 10.17
N ASP A 73 5.80 -0.84 10.38
CA ASP A 73 6.67 -1.80 11.05
C ASP A 73 6.08 -2.24 12.40
N GLY A 74 5.90 -3.56 12.54
CA GLY A 74 5.27 -4.17 13.71
C GLY A 74 3.74 -4.26 13.63
N SER A 75 3.08 -3.86 12.53
CA SER A 75 1.64 -4.10 12.33
C SER A 75 1.32 -5.59 12.43
N LEU A 76 0.32 -5.95 13.22
CA LEU A 76 -0.12 -7.33 13.45
C LEU A 76 -1.56 -7.49 12.98
N TYR A 77 -1.82 -8.46 12.11
CA TYR A 77 -3.15 -8.80 11.63
C TYR A 77 -3.50 -10.22 12.08
N THR A 78 -4.43 -10.36 13.02
CA THR A 78 -4.84 -11.64 13.59
C THR A 78 -6.16 -12.08 12.97
N LEU A 79 -6.23 -13.35 12.57
CA LEU A 79 -7.43 -14.03 12.07
C LEU A 79 -7.87 -15.08 13.10
N PRO A 80 -8.82 -14.77 13.99
CA PRO A 80 -9.23 -15.72 15.03
C PRO A 80 -9.93 -16.95 14.44
N LEU A 81 -9.66 -18.12 15.01
CA LEU A 81 -10.32 -19.37 14.61
C LEU A 81 -11.83 -19.27 14.80
N GLY A 82 -12.59 -19.77 13.81
CA GLY A 82 -14.06 -19.71 13.82
C GLY A 82 -14.64 -18.30 13.68
N SER A 83 -13.80 -17.28 13.43
CA SER A 83 -14.23 -15.90 13.22
C SER A 83 -14.03 -15.46 11.78
N SER A 84 -14.79 -14.43 11.44
CA SER A 84 -14.75 -13.74 10.17
C SER A 84 -14.02 -12.38 10.30
N GLU A 85 -13.66 -12.00 11.52
CA GLU A 85 -13.02 -10.73 11.87
C GLU A 85 -11.53 -10.72 11.50
N VAL A 86 -11.03 -9.53 11.14
CA VAL A 86 -9.59 -9.25 11.08
C VAL A 86 -9.25 -8.28 12.21
N GLN A 87 -8.50 -8.74 13.19
CA GLN A 87 -8.07 -7.92 14.32
C GLN A 87 -6.76 -7.22 13.98
N ILE A 88 -6.73 -5.90 14.09
CA ILE A 88 -5.56 -5.07 13.78
C ILE A 88 -4.90 -4.65 15.09
N GLY A 89 -3.64 -5.00 15.26
CA GLY A 89 -2.83 -4.67 16.42
C GLY A 89 -1.39 -4.31 16.04
N ARG A 90 -0.51 -4.30 17.03
CA ARG A 90 0.92 -4.05 16.84
C ARG A 90 1.74 -4.94 17.77
N VAL A 91 2.83 -5.52 17.26
CA VAL A 91 3.86 -6.16 18.08
C VAL A 91 4.61 -5.05 18.82
N ARG A 92 4.70 -5.17 20.14
CA ARG A 92 5.51 -4.29 21.00
C ARG A 92 6.68 -5.10 21.55
N TYR A 93 7.86 -4.50 21.51
CA TYR A 93 9.05 -4.99 22.22
C TYR A 93 9.13 -4.31 23.59
#